data_AF-A0A067MPW4-F1
#
_entry.id   AF-A0A067MPW4-F1
#
_cell.length_a   1.000
_cell.length_b   1.000
_cell.length_c   1.000
_cell.angle_alpha   90.00
_cell.angle_beta   90.00
_cell.angle_gamma   90.00
#
_symmetry.space_group_name_H-M   'P 1'
#
loop_
_entity.id
_entity.type
_entity.pdbx_description
1 polymer ?
#
loop_
_entity_poly.entity_id
_entity_poly.type
_entity_poly.pdbx_seq_one_letter_code
_entity_poly.pdbx_strand_id
1 'polypeptide(L)'
;MFITEGIPSFFVTINPADIYNPVLNVVAGADIDVDNLCPHDISYDRQTRLVANNPVVPAKFFNLWVKKFISEVLAYDPEHKDLEGGILGVCKGYYGCVECQGRGTLHQHMLVWVHGALSPNKMKERISKLKDENFCEKLKAFLDDTISTHVPPLPEQFEQDTPVPSSKHHPCAVRGPSLDLPTEEYERARQADLHYLVEKCQTHEHKKTCWKHCKAGQAKSCRFGLDPSNITPETIIDMETGEITLQHLEGMINNYCEVIMESVRCNVDIKPVLSGAVAKALSFYFTDYITKSPLKAHVAYAALETAVKKMGELDLKADDKMVLKRLLQKCANAMISQQELAGPEVASHLLGLEDHFTSHTFNNLYWTSFEHAIEKQDPSPECSTKS
;
A
#
# COMPACT_ATOMS: atom_id res chain seq x y z
N MET A 1 12.85 -9.10 10.30
CA MET A 1 11.79 -8.21 10.82
C MET A 1 10.67 -8.98 11.52
N PHE A 2 9.81 -9.79 10.89
CA PHE A 2 8.73 -10.48 11.65
C PHE A 2 9.22 -11.31 12.86
N ILE A 3 10.39 -11.94 12.76
CA ILE A 3 11.01 -12.70 13.85
C ILE A 3 11.52 -11.77 14.97
N THR A 4 12.08 -10.60 14.63
CA THR A 4 12.76 -9.70 15.58
C THR A 4 11.84 -8.62 16.14
N GLU A 5 10.98 -8.07 15.29
CA GLU A 5 10.06 -6.97 15.56
C GLU A 5 8.64 -7.44 15.90
N GLY A 6 8.30 -8.68 15.57
CA GLY A 6 6.94 -9.20 15.67
C GLY A 6 6.05 -8.72 14.52
N ILE A 7 4.73 -8.69 14.78
CA ILE A 7 3.73 -8.22 13.82
C ILE A 7 3.78 -6.69 13.73
N PRO A 8 3.68 -6.09 12.53
CA PRO A 8 3.63 -4.63 12.36
C PRO A 8 2.45 -4.00 13.08
N SER A 9 2.52 -2.70 13.34
CA SER A 9 1.45 -1.91 13.97
C SER A 9 0.46 -1.40 12.93
N PHE A 10 0.95 -0.97 11.77
CA PHE A 10 0.14 -0.46 10.67
C PHE A 10 0.54 -1.08 9.33
N PHE A 11 -0.46 -1.24 8.48
CA PHE A 11 -0.32 -1.44 7.05
C PHE A 11 -0.74 -0.15 6.35
N VAL A 12 0.15 0.42 5.53
CA VAL A 12 -0.07 1.67 4.82
C VAL A 12 0.15 1.42 3.34
N THR A 13 -0.84 1.77 2.52
CA THR A 13 -0.67 1.83 1.06
C THR A 13 -0.62 3.28 0.63
N ILE A 14 0.34 3.62 -0.22
CA ILE A 14 0.48 4.96 -0.80
C ILE A 14 0.49 4.81 -2.31
N ASN A 15 -0.37 5.59 -2.98
CA ASN A 15 -0.47 5.63 -4.43
C ASN A 15 -0.26 7.08 -4.91
N PRO A 16 1.00 7.54 -5.03
CA PRO A 16 1.32 8.91 -5.43
C PRO A 16 0.62 9.31 -6.73
N ALA A 17 0.01 10.49 -6.74
CA ALA A 17 -0.81 10.99 -7.86
C ALA A 17 0.06 11.60 -8.97
N ASP A 18 0.91 10.79 -9.61
CA ASP A 18 1.85 11.19 -10.65
C ASP A 18 1.26 12.02 -11.81
N ILE A 19 0.03 11.74 -12.23
CA ILE A 19 -0.66 12.46 -13.33
C ILE A 19 -1.20 13.85 -12.91
N TYR A 20 -1.29 14.12 -11.60
CA TYR A 20 -1.84 15.38 -11.09
C TYR A 20 -0.83 16.20 -10.31
N ASN A 21 0.18 15.57 -9.71
CA ASN A 21 1.05 16.25 -8.74
C ASN A 21 2.09 17.13 -9.47
N PRO A 22 2.17 18.44 -9.17
CA PRO A 22 3.08 19.36 -9.86
C PRO A 22 4.55 19.00 -9.71
N VAL A 23 4.93 18.38 -8.60
CA VAL A 23 6.34 18.05 -8.30
C VAL A 23 6.89 17.07 -9.35
N LEU A 24 6.05 16.28 -10.01
CA LEU A 24 6.46 15.47 -11.16
C LEU A 24 7.12 16.32 -12.26
N ASN A 25 6.58 17.51 -12.56
CA ASN A 25 7.14 18.40 -13.58
C ASN A 25 8.50 18.97 -13.13
N VAL A 26 8.67 19.27 -11.84
CA VAL A 26 9.98 19.68 -11.27
C VAL A 26 11.00 18.54 -11.42
N VAL A 27 10.60 17.30 -11.13
CA VAL A 27 11.44 16.10 -11.35
C VAL A 27 11.79 15.92 -12.84
N ALA A 28 10.92 16.36 -13.75
CA ALA A 28 11.17 16.40 -15.18
C ALA A 28 12.06 17.58 -15.64
N GLY A 29 12.47 18.46 -14.73
CA GLY A 29 13.31 19.62 -15.01
C GLY A 29 12.55 20.88 -15.43
N ALA A 30 11.24 20.95 -15.18
CA ALA A 30 10.50 22.19 -15.35
C ALA A 30 10.86 23.19 -14.25
N ASP A 31 10.98 24.46 -14.64
CA ASP A 31 11.14 25.58 -13.73
C ASP A 31 9.77 25.97 -13.18
N ILE A 32 9.39 25.34 -12.06
CA ILE A 32 8.13 25.60 -11.34
C ILE A 32 8.51 25.99 -9.92
N ASP A 33 7.95 27.11 -9.48
CA ASP A 33 8.01 27.50 -8.08
C ASP A 33 7.09 26.58 -7.25
N VAL A 34 7.71 25.61 -6.59
CA VAL A 34 7.01 24.68 -5.68
C VAL A 34 6.39 25.39 -4.49
N ASP A 35 6.87 26.58 -4.14
CA ASP A 35 6.29 27.35 -3.05
C ASP A 35 5.03 28.10 -3.47
N ASN A 36 4.94 28.48 -4.74
CA ASN A 36 3.82 29.22 -5.33
C ASN A 36 3.17 28.45 -6.50
N LEU A 37 2.84 27.18 -6.27
CA LEU A 37 2.21 26.32 -7.26
C LEU A 37 0.92 26.92 -7.82
N CYS A 38 0.92 27.32 -9.09
CA CYS A 38 -0.29 27.79 -9.74
C CYS A 38 -1.03 26.60 -10.38
N PRO A 39 -2.34 26.41 -10.11
CA PRO A 39 -3.09 25.30 -10.71
C PRO A 39 -3.10 25.28 -12.25
N HIS A 40 -2.81 26.43 -12.88
CA HIS A 40 -2.67 26.57 -14.33
C HIS A 40 -1.34 26.04 -14.89
N ASP A 41 -0.32 25.84 -14.04
CA ASP A 41 0.97 25.28 -14.44
C ASP A 41 0.84 23.79 -14.82
N ILE A 42 -0.27 23.16 -14.42
CA ILE A 42 -0.52 21.74 -14.59
C ILE A 42 -1.68 21.51 -15.54
N SER A 43 -1.37 21.03 -16.74
CA SER A 43 -2.35 20.49 -17.67
C SER A 43 -2.36 18.97 -17.58
N TYR A 44 -3.54 18.38 -17.32
CA TYR A 44 -3.73 16.93 -17.29
C TYR A 44 -3.22 16.25 -18.57
N ASP A 45 -3.49 16.83 -19.76
CA ASP A 45 -3.01 16.26 -21.03
C ASP A 45 -1.49 16.30 -21.13
N ARG A 46 -0.86 17.42 -20.76
CA ARG A 46 0.59 17.57 -20.77
C ARG A 46 1.26 16.58 -19.81
N GLN A 47 0.73 16.46 -18.60
CA GLN A 47 1.29 15.59 -17.58
C GLN A 47 1.11 14.11 -17.92
N THR A 48 -0.05 13.72 -18.44
CA THR A 48 -0.30 12.35 -18.92
C THR A 48 0.67 11.99 -20.04
N ARG A 49 0.91 12.89 -21.01
CA ARG A 49 1.91 12.68 -22.07
C ARG A 49 3.33 12.59 -21.53
N LEU A 50 3.67 13.38 -20.51
CA LEU A 50 4.99 13.32 -19.88
C LEU A 50 5.23 11.95 -19.22
N VAL A 51 4.29 11.49 -18.40
CA VAL A 51 4.36 10.17 -17.74
C VAL A 51 4.43 9.05 -18.77
N ALA A 52 3.63 9.12 -19.84
CA ALA A 52 3.61 8.09 -20.89
C ALA A 52 4.89 8.05 -21.74
N ASN A 53 5.45 9.21 -22.10
CA ASN A 53 6.62 9.29 -22.99
C ASN A 53 7.96 9.17 -22.25
N ASN A 54 7.99 9.43 -20.94
CA ASN A 54 9.22 9.42 -20.16
C ASN A 54 9.05 8.65 -18.85
N PRO A 55 9.21 7.32 -18.85
CA PRO A 55 9.02 6.49 -17.66
C PRO A 55 10.04 6.74 -16.55
N VAL A 56 11.15 7.43 -16.83
CA VAL A 56 12.16 7.79 -15.82
C VAL A 56 11.62 8.81 -14.82
N VAL A 57 10.81 9.75 -15.28
CA VAL A 57 10.23 10.81 -14.44
C VAL A 57 9.31 10.25 -13.35
N PRO A 58 8.25 9.47 -13.66
CA PRO A 58 7.38 8.90 -12.62
C PRO A 58 8.13 7.92 -11.70
N ALA A 59 9.16 7.21 -12.20
CA ALA A 59 9.99 6.35 -11.35
C ALA A 59 10.78 7.16 -10.30
N LYS A 60 11.44 8.25 -10.71
CA LYS A 60 12.15 9.16 -9.79
C LYS A 60 11.19 9.88 -8.84
N PHE A 61 10.05 10.35 -9.34
CA PHE A 61 9.02 11.00 -8.53
C PHE A 61 8.51 10.07 -7.44
N PHE A 62 8.14 8.84 -7.79
CA PHE A 62 7.68 7.84 -6.84
C PHE A 62 8.75 7.55 -5.77
N ASN A 63 10.00 7.34 -6.19
CA ASN A 63 11.11 7.08 -5.27
C ASN A 63 11.32 8.23 -4.27
N LEU A 64 11.31 9.48 -4.76
CA LEU A 64 11.39 10.67 -3.94
C LEU A 64 10.22 10.77 -2.95
N TRP A 65 8.99 10.52 -3.43
CA TRP A 65 7.78 10.61 -2.61
C TRP A 65 7.81 9.62 -1.45
N VAL A 66 8.20 8.37 -1.72
CA VAL A 66 8.30 7.34 -0.67
C VAL A 66 9.41 7.66 0.33
N LYS A 67 10.58 8.13 -0.13
CA LYS A 67 11.66 8.58 0.77
C LYS A 67 11.21 9.70 1.69
N LYS A 68 10.48 10.70 1.14
CA LYS A 68 9.93 11.80 1.94
C LYS A 68 8.81 11.37 2.87
N PHE A 69 7.97 10.42 2.47
CA PHE A 69 7.01 9.83 3.39
C PHE A 69 7.72 9.18 4.60
N ILE A 70 8.78 8.42 4.36
CA ILE A 70 9.54 7.76 5.44
C ILE A 70 10.26 8.79 6.33
N SER A 71 10.92 9.79 5.74
CA SER A 71 11.73 10.74 6.50
C SER A 71 10.91 11.82 7.21
N GLU A 72 9.82 12.30 6.61
CA GLU A 72 9.05 13.44 7.14
C GLU A 72 7.74 13.02 7.81
N VAL A 73 7.03 12.01 7.28
CA VAL A 73 5.71 11.61 7.81
C VAL A 73 5.84 10.54 8.89
N LEU A 74 6.65 9.51 8.63
CA LEU A 74 6.98 8.53 9.66
C LEU A 74 8.07 9.01 10.62
N ALA A 75 8.79 10.07 10.25
CA ALA A 75 9.96 10.59 10.97
C ALA A 75 10.90 9.47 11.41
N TYR A 76 11.21 8.53 10.50
CA TYR A 76 12.05 7.39 10.86
C TYR A 76 13.48 7.84 11.13
N ASP A 77 13.88 7.74 12.40
CA ASP A 77 15.25 7.92 12.86
C ASP A 77 15.96 6.55 12.96
N PRO A 78 16.96 6.27 12.10
CA PRO A 78 17.74 5.04 12.18
C PRO A 78 18.52 4.87 13.50
N GLU A 79 18.81 5.96 14.21
CA GLU A 79 19.49 5.93 15.50
C GLU A 79 18.53 5.81 16.69
N HIS A 80 17.22 5.93 16.45
CA HIS A 80 16.16 5.91 17.46
C HIS A 80 16.39 6.88 18.65
N LYS A 81 16.97 8.05 18.36
CA LYS A 81 17.20 9.14 19.31
C LYS A 81 16.02 10.10 19.35
N ASP A 82 15.34 10.29 18.24
CA ASP A 82 14.10 11.06 18.19
C ASP A 82 12.96 10.27 18.84
N LEU A 83 12.48 10.79 19.96
CA LEU A 83 11.36 10.22 20.72
C LEU A 83 10.05 10.99 20.51
N GLU A 84 10.07 12.10 19.76
CA GLU A 84 8.83 12.76 19.33
C GLU A 84 8.11 11.89 18.30
N GLY A 85 8.89 11.33 17.36
CA GLY A 85 8.39 10.39 16.35
C GLY A 85 7.56 11.06 15.26
N GLY A 86 6.98 10.24 14.39
CA GLY A 86 6.15 10.71 13.28
C GLY A 86 4.67 10.69 13.58
N ILE A 87 3.85 10.85 12.54
CA ILE A 87 2.38 10.90 12.63
C ILE A 87 1.78 9.64 13.26
N LEU A 88 2.42 8.48 13.10
CA LEU A 88 1.97 7.21 13.69
C LEU A 88 2.64 6.89 15.03
N GLY A 89 3.42 7.83 15.58
CA GLY A 89 4.28 7.67 16.76
C GLY A 89 5.73 7.36 16.41
N VAL A 90 6.51 6.94 17.41
CA VAL A 90 7.94 6.64 17.23
C VAL A 90 8.13 5.39 16.38
N CYS A 91 8.57 5.58 15.13
CA CYS A 91 8.77 4.51 14.17
C CYS A 91 9.94 3.61 14.58
N LYS A 92 9.65 2.36 14.96
CA LYS A 92 10.64 1.33 15.27
C LYS A 92 11.27 0.75 14.00
N GLY A 93 10.49 0.69 12.93
CA GLY A 93 10.96 0.18 11.66
C GLY A 93 9.85 0.10 10.64
N TYR A 94 10.25 -0.09 9.39
CA TYR A 94 9.35 -0.27 8.26
C TYR A 94 9.93 -1.22 7.22
N TYR A 95 9.03 -1.77 6.41
CA TYR A 95 9.34 -2.46 5.17
C TYR A 95 8.23 -2.17 4.17
N GLY A 96 8.58 -1.67 2.98
CA GLY A 96 7.59 -1.44 1.93
C GLY A 96 8.03 -1.94 0.57
N CYS A 97 7.16 -2.72 -0.06
CA CYS A 97 7.37 -3.28 -1.39
C CYS A 97 6.83 -2.31 -2.45
N VAL A 98 7.58 -2.10 -3.53
CA VAL A 98 7.11 -1.36 -4.70
C VAL A 98 6.39 -2.33 -5.62
N GLU A 99 5.15 -2.00 -5.98
CA GLU A 99 4.40 -2.73 -6.98
C GLU A 99 4.00 -1.81 -8.11
N CYS A 100 3.88 -2.37 -9.32
CA CYS A 100 3.17 -1.69 -10.39
C CYS A 100 1.72 -2.17 -10.45
N GLN A 101 0.77 -1.23 -10.35
CA GLN A 101 -0.61 -1.51 -10.68
C GLN A 101 -0.75 -1.74 -12.18
N GLY A 102 -1.71 -2.56 -12.61
CA GLY A 102 -2.00 -2.83 -14.03
C GLY A 102 -2.51 -1.61 -14.84
N ARG A 103 -2.26 -0.39 -14.34
CA ARG A 103 -2.47 0.91 -14.98
C ARG A 103 -1.15 1.63 -15.31
N GLY A 104 0.00 1.00 -15.03
CA GLY A 104 1.33 1.51 -15.39
C GLY A 104 1.97 2.47 -14.38
N THR A 105 1.35 2.68 -13.21
CA THR A 105 1.86 3.54 -12.14
C THR A 105 2.43 2.70 -10.98
N LEU A 106 3.46 3.23 -10.33
CA LEU A 106 4.05 2.63 -9.14
C LEU A 106 3.23 3.00 -7.90
N HIS A 107 2.98 2.02 -7.04
CA HIS A 107 2.38 2.21 -5.73
C HIS A 107 3.14 1.38 -4.70
N GLN A 108 2.97 1.70 -3.42
CA GLN A 108 3.68 1.03 -2.34
C GLN A 108 2.72 0.38 -1.35
N HIS A 109 3.05 -0.83 -0.93
CA HIS A 109 2.48 -1.44 0.27
C HIS A 109 3.55 -1.47 1.36
N MET A 110 3.33 -0.79 2.48
CA MET A 110 4.28 -0.61 3.57
C MET A 110 3.74 -1.19 4.89
N LEU A 111 4.62 -1.89 5.59
CA LEU A 111 4.47 -2.24 7.00
C LEU A 111 5.22 -1.23 7.86
N VAL A 112 4.60 -0.81 8.95
CA VAL A 112 5.18 0.11 9.93
C VAL A 112 5.06 -0.50 11.32
N TRP A 113 6.18 -0.57 12.03
CA TRP A 113 6.27 -0.94 13.45
C TRP A 113 6.47 0.32 14.27
N VAL A 114 5.69 0.47 15.34
CA VAL A 114 5.76 1.61 16.25
C VAL A 114 6.21 1.13 17.63
N HIS A 115 7.05 1.90 18.30
CA HIS A 115 7.47 1.61 19.67
C HIS A 115 6.26 1.58 20.62
N GLY A 116 6.27 0.65 21.58
CA GLY A 116 5.20 0.50 22.57
C GLY A 116 3.96 -0.26 22.07
N ALA A 117 3.85 -0.58 20.78
CA ALA A 117 2.75 -1.39 20.26
C ALA A 117 2.77 -2.80 20.87
N LEU A 118 1.62 -3.24 21.40
CA LEU A 118 1.47 -4.60 21.90
C LEU A 118 1.38 -5.59 20.74
N SER A 119 1.96 -6.78 20.92
CA SER A 119 1.70 -7.87 19.98
C SER A 119 0.22 -8.27 20.01
N PRO A 120 -0.35 -8.80 18.91
CA PRO A 120 -1.76 -9.20 18.86
C PRO A 120 -2.19 -10.14 19.99
N ASN A 121 -1.29 -11.04 20.43
CA ASN A 121 -1.54 -11.95 21.54
C ASN A 121 -1.60 -11.23 22.90
N LYS A 122 -0.67 -10.29 23.16
CA LYS A 122 -0.67 -9.48 24.38
C LYS A 122 -1.87 -8.53 24.42
N MET A 123 -2.23 -7.96 23.28
CA MET A 123 -3.44 -7.14 23.14
C MET A 123 -4.68 -7.97 23.44
N LYS A 124 -4.83 -9.15 22.82
CA LYS A 124 -5.94 -10.06 23.11
C LYS A 124 -5.98 -10.49 24.57
N GLU A 125 -4.85 -10.83 25.18
CA GLU A 125 -4.77 -11.18 26.60
C GLU A 125 -5.23 -10.03 27.50
N ARG A 126 -4.77 -8.81 27.22
CA ARG A 126 -5.14 -7.61 27.97
C ARG A 126 -6.63 -7.28 27.86
N ILE A 127 -7.20 -7.44 26.68
CA ILE A 127 -8.63 -7.22 26.42
C ILE A 127 -9.46 -8.34 27.05
N SER A 128 -9.22 -9.61 26.67
CA SER A 128 -10.17 -10.68 26.96
C SER A 128 -9.93 -11.46 28.23
N LYS A 129 -8.69 -11.60 28.67
CA LYS A 129 -8.38 -12.27 29.94
C LYS A 129 -8.34 -11.30 31.11
N LEU A 130 -7.66 -10.16 30.93
CA LEU A 130 -7.49 -9.17 31.99
C LEU A 130 -8.66 -8.19 32.08
N LYS A 131 -9.50 -8.10 31.03
CA LYS A 131 -10.65 -7.21 30.98
C LYS A 131 -10.27 -5.76 31.33
N ASP A 132 -9.13 -5.28 30.82
CA ASP A 132 -8.60 -3.96 31.11
C ASP A 132 -9.37 -2.87 30.35
N GLU A 133 -10.45 -2.37 30.95
CA GLU A 133 -11.35 -1.36 30.37
C GLU A 133 -10.63 -0.05 30.04
N ASN A 134 -9.76 0.43 30.94
CA ASN A 134 -8.97 1.66 30.73
C ASN A 134 -8.04 1.53 29.52
N PHE A 135 -7.44 0.35 29.31
CA PHE A 135 -6.69 0.10 28.09
C PHE A 135 -7.58 0.13 26.85
N CYS A 136 -8.76 -0.50 26.90
CA CYS A 136 -9.71 -0.51 25.78
C CYS A 136 -10.19 0.90 25.41
N GLU A 137 -10.51 1.74 26.39
CA GLU A 137 -10.91 3.14 26.16
C GLU A 137 -9.79 3.93 25.50
N LYS A 138 -8.56 3.81 25.97
CA LYS A 138 -7.40 4.48 25.38
C LYS A 138 -7.08 3.98 23.98
N LEU A 139 -7.21 2.67 23.75
CA LEU A 139 -6.99 2.07 22.44
C LEU A 139 -8.07 2.55 21.45
N LYS A 140 -9.33 2.60 21.87
CA LYS A 140 -10.43 3.14 21.07
C LYS A 140 -10.17 4.60 20.70
N ALA A 141 -9.86 5.45 21.69
CA ALA A 141 -9.55 6.86 21.45
C ALA A 141 -8.36 7.04 20.48
N PHE A 142 -7.30 6.26 20.64
CA PHE A 142 -6.16 6.28 19.73
C PHE A 142 -6.53 5.90 18.29
N LEU A 143 -7.32 4.84 18.11
CA LEU A 143 -7.72 4.37 16.79
C LEU A 143 -8.65 5.36 16.08
N ASP A 144 -9.63 5.90 16.82
CA ASP A 144 -10.61 6.86 16.32
C ASP A 144 -9.97 8.23 16.00
N ASP A 145 -8.89 8.61 16.69
CA ASP A 145 -8.08 9.81 16.39
C ASP A 145 -7.13 9.60 15.20
N THR A 146 -6.58 8.39 15.05
CA THR A 146 -5.60 8.09 13.99
C THR A 146 -6.26 7.82 12.63
N ILE A 147 -7.46 7.21 12.61
CA ILE A 147 -8.06 6.64 11.41
C ILE A 147 -9.44 7.24 11.15
N SER A 148 -9.52 8.03 10.08
CA SER A 148 -10.75 8.58 9.55
C SER A 148 -11.34 7.69 8.45
N THR A 149 -12.67 7.61 8.42
CA THR A 149 -13.44 6.72 7.53
C THR A 149 -14.66 7.40 6.89
N HIS A 150 -14.62 8.73 6.80
CA HIS A 150 -15.66 9.57 6.21
C HIS A 150 -15.06 10.76 5.50
N VAL A 151 -15.87 11.45 4.69
CA VAL A 151 -15.51 12.75 4.15
C VAL A 151 -15.76 13.80 5.24
N PRO A 152 -14.76 14.57 5.68
CA PRO A 152 -14.97 15.60 6.69
C PRO A 152 -15.99 16.61 6.18
N PRO A 153 -16.90 17.13 7.02
CA PRO A 153 -17.85 18.13 6.58
C PRO A 153 -17.13 19.42 6.16
N LEU A 154 -17.71 20.16 5.21
CA LEU A 154 -17.27 21.53 4.93
C LEU A 154 -17.49 22.42 6.18
N PRO A 155 -16.65 23.43 6.41
CA PRO A 155 -16.80 24.31 7.56
C PRO A 155 -18.12 25.08 7.51
N GLU A 156 -18.69 25.36 8.69
CA GLU A 156 -19.87 26.22 8.81
C GLU A 156 -19.55 27.61 8.22
N GLN A 157 -20.47 28.16 7.42
CA GLN A 157 -20.26 29.43 6.70
C GLN A 157 -19.14 29.38 5.65
N PHE A 158 -18.85 28.22 5.06
CA PHE A 158 -18.07 28.17 3.82
C PHE A 158 -18.81 28.93 2.71
N GLU A 159 -18.55 30.22 2.59
CA GLU A 159 -18.96 31.01 1.44
C GLU A 159 -18.25 30.41 0.22
N GLN A 160 -18.97 30.15 -0.87
CA GLN A 160 -18.38 29.69 -2.14
C GLN A 160 -17.22 30.59 -2.63
N ASP A 161 -17.13 31.79 -2.07
CA ASP A 161 -16.13 32.83 -2.34
C ASP A 161 -14.93 32.87 -1.37
N THR A 162 -14.76 31.89 -0.46
CA THR A 162 -13.46 31.64 0.21
C THR A 162 -12.82 30.41 -0.43
N PRO A 163 -12.29 30.50 -1.66
CA PRO A 163 -12.01 29.33 -2.46
C PRO A 163 -10.64 28.79 -2.06
N VAL A 164 -10.61 27.70 -1.29
CA VAL A 164 -9.43 26.84 -1.27
C VAL A 164 -9.17 26.35 -2.70
N PRO A 165 -7.92 26.29 -3.20
CA PRO A 165 -7.65 25.91 -4.58
C PRO A 165 -8.25 24.55 -5.00
N SER A 166 -8.36 23.62 -4.05
CA SER A 166 -8.94 22.28 -4.22
C SER A 166 -10.44 22.27 -4.51
N SER A 167 -11.15 23.38 -4.26
CA SER A 167 -12.57 23.53 -4.65
C SER A 167 -12.75 23.74 -6.17
N LYS A 168 -11.74 24.27 -6.86
CA LYS A 168 -11.78 24.63 -8.28
C LYS A 168 -10.90 23.73 -9.15
N HIS A 169 -9.86 23.14 -8.56
CA HIS A 169 -8.86 22.34 -9.24
C HIS A 169 -8.75 20.96 -8.60
N HIS A 170 -8.08 20.03 -9.28
CA HIS A 170 -7.84 18.71 -8.71
C HIS A 170 -7.04 18.85 -7.40
N PRO A 171 -7.49 18.29 -6.26
CA PRO A 171 -6.83 18.50 -4.96
C PRO A 171 -5.36 18.07 -4.91
N CYS A 172 -5.00 17.01 -5.65
CA CYS A 172 -3.60 16.56 -5.81
C CYS A 172 -2.72 17.49 -6.65
N ALA A 173 -3.32 18.45 -7.38
CA ALA A 173 -2.65 19.35 -8.30
C ALA A 173 -2.35 20.72 -7.68
N VAL A 174 -2.76 20.94 -6.43
CA VAL A 174 -2.63 22.21 -5.73
C VAL A 174 -1.92 22.03 -4.39
N ARG A 175 -1.29 23.10 -3.91
CA ARG A 175 -0.78 23.17 -2.54
C ARG A 175 -1.95 23.24 -1.55
N GLY A 176 -1.76 22.68 -0.36
CA GLY A 176 -2.68 22.89 0.75
C GLY A 176 -2.69 24.35 1.23
N PRO A 177 -3.53 24.70 2.22
CA PRO A 177 -3.61 26.04 2.78
C PRO A 177 -2.26 26.57 3.27
N SER A 178 -2.04 27.88 3.13
CA SER A 178 -0.81 28.51 3.62
C SER A 178 -0.79 28.54 5.15
N LEU A 179 0.37 28.19 5.71
CA LEU A 179 0.63 28.29 7.16
C LEU A 179 0.72 29.75 7.64
N ASP A 180 0.83 30.71 6.72
CA ASP A 180 0.87 32.14 7.04
C ASP A 180 -0.52 32.73 7.34
N LEU A 181 -1.59 31.96 7.11
CA LEU A 181 -2.95 32.38 7.43
C LEU A 181 -3.17 32.49 8.95
N PRO A 182 -4.00 33.43 9.42
CA PRO A 182 -4.46 33.42 10.81
C PRO A 182 -5.07 32.07 11.20
N THR A 183 -4.86 31.62 12.43
CA THR A 183 -5.24 30.27 12.90
C THR A 183 -6.68 29.86 12.53
N GLU A 184 -7.68 30.72 12.80
CA GLU A 184 -9.08 30.42 12.48
C GLU A 184 -9.37 30.35 10.97
N GLU A 185 -8.63 31.10 10.15
CA GLU A 185 -8.73 31.04 8.69
C GLU A 185 -8.03 29.80 8.14
N TYR A 186 -6.84 29.49 8.68
CA TYR A 186 -6.11 28.27 8.36
C TYR A 186 -6.92 27.01 8.67
N GLU A 187 -7.54 26.92 9.85
CA GLU A 187 -8.34 25.77 10.25
C GLU A 187 -9.55 25.56 9.32
N ARG A 188 -10.26 26.65 8.97
CA ARG A 188 -11.37 26.59 8.00
C ARG A 188 -10.88 26.17 6.61
N ALA A 189 -9.77 26.74 6.15
CA ALA A 189 -9.18 26.37 4.86
C ALA A 189 -8.67 24.92 4.85
N ARG A 190 -8.06 24.45 5.95
CA ARG A 190 -7.59 23.06 6.12
C ARG A 190 -8.74 22.08 6.09
N GLN A 191 -9.82 22.36 6.81
CA GLN A 191 -11.03 21.53 6.80
C GLN A 191 -11.65 21.45 5.39
N ALA A 192 -11.80 22.59 4.71
CA ALA A 192 -12.33 22.63 3.35
C ALA A 192 -11.43 21.91 2.34
N ASP A 193 -10.10 22.08 2.43
CA ASP A 193 -9.15 21.40 1.56
C ASP A 193 -9.15 19.89 1.77
N LEU A 194 -9.16 19.45 3.03
CA LEU A 194 -9.23 18.04 3.38
C LEU A 194 -10.53 17.39 2.88
N HIS A 195 -11.68 18.10 2.98
CA HIS A 195 -12.95 17.64 2.42
C HIS A 195 -12.81 17.26 0.94
N TYR A 196 -12.38 18.21 0.09
CA TYR A 196 -12.24 17.96 -1.35
C TYR A 196 -11.18 16.90 -1.65
N LEU A 197 -10.09 16.88 -0.87
CA LEU A 197 -9.02 15.92 -1.04
C LEU A 197 -9.48 14.48 -0.75
N VAL A 198 -10.21 14.26 0.34
CA VAL A 198 -10.77 12.96 0.72
C VAL A 198 -11.88 12.55 -0.24
N GLU A 199 -12.82 13.46 -0.54
CA GLU A 199 -13.89 13.21 -1.52
C GLU A 199 -13.31 12.71 -2.85
N LYS A 200 -12.23 13.34 -3.33
CA LYS A 200 -11.63 12.99 -4.60
C LYS A 200 -10.77 11.72 -4.56
N CYS A 201 -9.98 11.53 -3.51
CA CYS A 201 -8.92 10.52 -3.50
C CYS A 201 -9.28 9.27 -2.70
N GLN A 202 -10.24 9.34 -1.78
CA GLN A 202 -10.60 8.23 -0.89
C GLN A 202 -11.95 7.61 -1.20
N THR A 203 -12.81 8.32 -1.92
CA THR A 203 -14.09 7.77 -2.38
C THR A 203 -13.86 6.64 -3.39
N HIS A 204 -14.36 5.47 -3.03
CA HIS A 204 -14.32 4.31 -3.89
C HIS A 204 -15.37 4.38 -4.98
N GLU A 205 -14.97 4.10 -6.20
CA GLU A 205 -15.86 3.89 -7.33
C GLU A 205 -15.70 2.45 -7.79
N HIS A 206 -16.79 1.66 -7.74
CA HIS A 206 -16.69 0.25 -8.11
C HIS A 206 -16.35 0.08 -9.59
N LYS A 207 -15.23 -0.59 -9.86
CA LYS A 207 -14.77 -0.93 -11.20
C LYS A 207 -14.83 -2.44 -11.41
N LYS A 208 -14.61 -2.90 -12.65
CA LYS A 208 -14.59 -4.34 -12.99
C LYS A 208 -13.65 -5.15 -12.07
N THR A 209 -12.57 -4.53 -11.60
CA THR A 209 -11.60 -5.13 -10.66
C THR A 209 -12.19 -5.46 -9.29
N CYS A 210 -13.24 -4.74 -8.85
CA CYS A 210 -13.92 -5.00 -7.58
C CYS A 210 -14.64 -6.34 -7.61
N TRP A 211 -15.12 -6.75 -8.79
CA TRP A 211 -15.90 -7.98 -8.99
C TRP A 211 -15.05 -9.18 -9.41
N LYS A 212 -13.71 -9.06 -9.38
CA LYS A 212 -12.77 -10.08 -9.89
C LYS A 212 -13.01 -11.46 -9.28
N HIS A 213 -13.40 -11.50 -8.00
CA HIS A 213 -13.61 -12.74 -7.24
C HIS A 213 -15.07 -13.17 -7.16
N CYS A 214 -15.99 -12.40 -7.76
CA CYS A 214 -17.41 -12.75 -7.78
C CYS A 214 -17.67 -13.83 -8.83
N LYS A 215 -18.37 -14.91 -8.45
CA LYS A 215 -18.79 -15.95 -9.39
C LYS A 215 -20.06 -15.52 -10.13
N ALA A 216 -20.26 -16.06 -11.33
CA ALA A 216 -21.49 -15.83 -12.09
C ALA A 216 -22.72 -16.27 -11.26
N GLY A 217 -23.74 -15.41 -11.19
CA GLY A 217 -24.96 -15.65 -10.42
C GLY A 217 -24.90 -15.31 -8.93
N GLN A 218 -23.74 -14.90 -8.39
CA GLN A 218 -23.64 -14.38 -7.03
C GLN A 218 -23.86 -12.88 -6.99
N ALA A 219 -24.38 -12.38 -5.86
CA ALA A 219 -24.42 -10.94 -5.60
C ALA A 219 -22.99 -10.38 -5.68
N LYS A 220 -22.85 -9.26 -6.39
CA LYS A 220 -21.56 -8.58 -6.52
C LYS A 220 -21.16 -8.03 -5.15
N SER A 221 -20.03 -8.50 -4.65
CA SER A 221 -19.39 -7.97 -3.44
C SER A 221 -18.06 -7.35 -3.80
N CYS A 222 -17.77 -6.17 -3.24
CA CYS A 222 -16.52 -5.50 -3.54
C CYS A 222 -15.38 -6.31 -2.94
N ARG A 223 -14.37 -6.66 -3.75
CA ARG A 223 -13.14 -7.34 -3.27
C ARG A 223 -12.49 -6.63 -2.09
N PHE A 224 -12.64 -5.32 -1.98
CA PHE A 224 -12.06 -4.50 -0.90
C PHE A 224 -12.99 -4.31 0.30
N GLY A 225 -14.20 -4.88 0.27
CA GLY A 225 -15.18 -4.74 1.35
C GLY A 225 -15.87 -3.36 1.43
N LEU A 226 -15.74 -2.53 0.39
CA LEU A 226 -16.33 -1.20 0.33
C LEU A 226 -17.74 -1.27 -0.27
N ASP A 227 -18.73 -0.90 0.53
CA ASP A 227 -20.15 -0.93 0.22
C ASP A 227 -20.87 0.17 1.01
N PRO A 228 -21.88 0.88 0.44
CA PRO A 228 -22.59 1.93 1.17
C PRO A 228 -23.25 1.46 2.47
N SER A 229 -23.56 0.16 2.59
CA SER A 229 -24.14 -0.42 3.80
C SER A 229 -23.12 -0.81 4.87
N ASN A 230 -21.82 -0.80 4.55
CA ASN A 230 -20.75 -1.19 5.48
C ASN A 230 -20.41 -0.04 6.44
N ILE A 231 -21.32 0.22 7.38
CA ILE A 231 -21.21 1.30 8.36
C ILE A 231 -21.14 0.70 9.76
N THR A 232 -20.15 1.15 10.53
CA THR A 232 -20.00 0.87 11.96
C THR A 232 -19.93 2.21 12.70
N PRO A 233 -20.94 2.62 13.48
CA PRO A 233 -21.03 3.97 14.03
C PRO A 233 -19.97 4.29 15.08
N GLU A 234 -19.37 3.29 15.71
CA GLU A 234 -18.31 3.46 16.69
C GLU A 234 -17.35 2.27 16.69
N THR A 235 -16.13 2.46 17.19
CA THR A 235 -15.21 1.34 17.40
C THR A 235 -15.72 0.45 18.53
N ILE A 236 -15.80 -0.85 18.26
CA ILE A 236 -16.30 -1.88 19.18
C ILE A 236 -15.14 -2.81 19.52
N ILE A 237 -14.90 -2.99 20.82
CA ILE A 237 -13.94 -3.98 21.34
C ILE A 237 -14.73 -5.05 22.06
N ASP A 238 -14.74 -6.26 21.50
CA ASP A 238 -15.36 -7.42 22.13
C ASP A 238 -14.46 -7.93 23.26
N MET A 239 -14.92 -7.70 24.49
CA MET A 239 -14.18 -8.10 25.68
C MET A 239 -14.08 -9.62 25.83
N GLU A 240 -14.92 -10.45 25.22
CA GLU A 240 -14.84 -11.92 25.32
C GLU A 240 -13.87 -12.50 24.31
N THR A 241 -13.99 -12.10 23.05
CA THR A 241 -13.16 -12.64 21.95
C THR A 241 -11.83 -11.92 21.81
N GLY A 242 -11.76 -10.67 22.29
CA GLY A 242 -10.66 -9.73 22.09
C GLY A 242 -10.64 -9.13 20.69
N GLU A 243 -11.69 -9.30 19.88
CA GLU A 243 -11.79 -8.75 18.53
C GLU A 243 -12.11 -7.25 18.56
N ILE A 244 -11.57 -6.53 17.58
CA ILE A 244 -11.74 -5.08 17.45
C ILE A 244 -12.33 -4.79 16.07
N THR A 245 -13.47 -4.13 16.06
CA THR A 245 -14.14 -3.61 14.86
C THR A 245 -14.03 -2.09 14.88
N LEU A 246 -13.36 -1.52 13.89
CA LEU A 246 -13.18 -0.06 13.79
C LEU A 246 -14.49 0.64 13.46
N GLN A 247 -14.61 1.87 13.93
CA GLN A 247 -15.60 2.81 13.42
C GLN A 247 -15.41 2.97 11.90
N HIS A 248 -16.51 2.88 11.17
CA HIS A 248 -16.57 3.13 9.75
C HIS A 248 -17.82 3.94 9.45
N LEU A 249 -17.67 5.25 9.29
CA LEU A 249 -18.81 6.17 9.20
C LEU A 249 -19.41 6.22 7.78
N GLU A 250 -18.59 6.07 6.74
CA GLU A 250 -19.06 6.00 5.35
C GLU A 250 -18.44 4.80 4.61
N GLY A 251 -19.23 3.76 4.34
CA GLY A 251 -18.72 2.49 3.81
C GLY A 251 -18.09 2.51 2.41
N MET A 252 -18.10 3.66 1.72
CA MET A 252 -17.46 3.87 0.42
C MET A 252 -16.12 4.62 0.50
N ILE A 253 -15.70 5.06 1.68
CA ILE A 253 -14.45 5.79 1.90
C ILE A 253 -13.38 4.81 2.40
N ASN A 254 -12.17 4.82 1.83
CA ASN A 254 -11.07 4.04 2.42
C ASN A 254 -10.65 4.63 3.77
N ASN A 255 -10.04 3.80 4.61
CA ASN A 255 -9.42 4.28 5.84
C ASN A 255 -8.21 5.18 5.52
N TYR A 256 -8.15 6.36 6.11
CA TYR A 256 -7.02 7.27 5.97
C TYR A 256 -6.66 7.91 7.31
N CYS A 257 -5.46 8.50 7.40
CA CYS A 257 -5.10 9.41 8.48
C CYS A 257 -5.08 10.82 7.89
N GLU A 258 -5.72 11.79 8.54
CA GLU A 258 -5.91 13.15 8.00
C GLU A 258 -4.58 13.81 7.68
N VAL A 259 -3.63 13.79 8.62
CA VAL A 259 -2.32 14.43 8.44
C VAL A 259 -1.50 13.75 7.35
N ILE A 260 -1.59 12.42 7.23
CA ILE A 260 -0.96 11.70 6.12
C ILE A 260 -1.58 12.16 4.80
N MET A 261 -2.92 12.21 4.72
CA MET A 261 -3.65 12.61 3.53
C MET A 261 -3.25 14.01 3.05
N GLU A 262 -3.21 14.97 3.97
CA GLU A 262 -2.79 16.35 3.73
C GLU A 262 -1.34 16.45 3.23
N SER A 263 -0.46 15.63 3.80
CA SER A 263 0.97 15.62 3.49
C SER A 263 1.26 15.04 2.11
N VAL A 264 0.66 13.89 1.77
CA VAL A 264 0.99 13.18 0.52
C VAL A 264 0.07 13.52 -0.65
N ARG A 265 -1.12 14.07 -0.36
CA ARG A 265 -2.16 14.51 -1.31
C ARG A 265 -2.44 13.49 -2.41
N CYS A 266 -2.62 12.23 -2.04
CA CYS A 266 -2.92 11.14 -2.97
C CYS A 266 -3.75 10.07 -2.28
N ASN A 267 -4.22 9.06 -3.04
CA ASN A 267 -4.92 7.93 -2.42
C ASN A 267 -3.96 7.20 -1.46
N VAL A 268 -4.41 7.06 -0.22
CA VAL A 268 -3.77 6.28 0.85
C VAL A 268 -4.77 5.34 1.49
N ASP A 269 -4.32 4.18 1.95
CA ASP A 269 -5.13 3.25 2.75
C ASP A 269 -4.32 2.86 3.98
N ILE A 270 -4.82 3.20 5.18
CA ILE A 270 -4.19 2.85 6.46
C ILE A 270 -5.04 1.83 7.22
N LYS A 271 -4.40 0.75 7.65
CA LYS A 271 -5.05 -0.31 8.42
C LYS A 271 -4.22 -0.62 9.65
N PRO A 272 -4.78 -0.48 10.86
CA PRO A 272 -4.10 -0.91 12.07
C PRO A 272 -4.11 -2.43 12.10
N VAL A 273 -3.00 -3.02 12.51
CA VAL A 273 -2.86 -4.46 12.65
C VAL A 273 -3.12 -4.79 14.11
N LEU A 274 -4.39 -5.09 14.38
CA LEU A 274 -4.95 -5.18 15.73
C LEU A 274 -4.76 -6.60 16.33
N SER A 275 -5.77 -7.10 17.02
CA SER A 275 -5.78 -8.40 17.70
C SER A 275 -6.38 -9.51 16.84
N GLY A 276 -6.14 -10.76 17.26
CA GLY A 276 -6.94 -11.91 16.82
C GLY A 276 -6.75 -12.33 15.37
N ALA A 277 -7.86 -12.80 14.76
CA ALA A 277 -7.87 -13.38 13.42
C ALA A 277 -7.53 -12.36 12.31
N VAL A 278 -7.87 -11.08 12.53
CA VAL A 278 -7.60 -9.98 11.59
C VAL A 278 -6.10 -9.77 11.41
N ALA A 279 -5.33 -9.76 12.50
CA ALA A 279 -3.87 -9.62 12.43
C ALA A 279 -3.21 -10.79 11.67
N LYS A 280 -3.70 -12.02 11.90
CA LYS A 280 -3.24 -13.21 11.19
C LYS A 280 -3.58 -13.13 9.70
N ALA A 281 -4.82 -12.75 9.36
CA ALA A 281 -5.27 -12.60 7.98
C ALA A 281 -4.47 -11.50 7.24
N LEU A 282 -4.24 -10.35 7.87
CA LEU A 282 -3.42 -9.27 7.31
C LEU A 282 -1.96 -9.68 7.11
N SER A 283 -1.41 -10.51 8.00
CA SER A 283 -0.04 -11.04 7.85
C SER A 283 0.08 -11.95 6.63
N PHE A 284 -0.90 -12.82 6.39
CA PHE A 284 -0.95 -13.65 5.17
C PHE A 284 -1.16 -12.80 3.93
N TYR A 285 -2.14 -11.89 3.97
CA TYR A 285 -2.43 -10.97 2.88
C TYR A 285 -1.17 -10.20 2.46
N PHE A 286 -0.42 -9.65 3.41
CA PHE A 286 0.83 -8.94 3.12
C PHE A 286 1.93 -9.87 2.58
N THR A 287 2.08 -11.06 3.15
CA THR A 287 3.04 -12.06 2.63
C THR A 287 2.75 -12.36 1.16
N ASP A 288 1.48 -12.46 0.77
CA ASP A 288 1.08 -12.63 -0.63
C ASP A 288 1.48 -11.45 -1.52
N TYR A 289 1.51 -10.20 -1.02
CA TYR A 289 2.01 -9.04 -1.78
C TYR A 289 3.53 -9.06 -1.91
N ILE A 290 4.28 -9.36 -0.84
CA ILE A 290 5.75 -9.46 -0.95
C ILE A 290 6.15 -10.61 -1.87
N THR A 291 5.50 -11.76 -1.73
CA THR A 291 5.85 -12.98 -2.45
C THR A 291 5.14 -13.11 -3.79
N LYS A 292 4.40 -12.07 -4.20
CA LYS A 292 3.57 -12.09 -5.40
C LYS A 292 4.43 -12.42 -6.60
N SER A 293 4.18 -13.61 -7.15
CA SER A 293 4.86 -14.02 -8.37
C SER A 293 4.53 -13.01 -9.48
N PRO A 294 5.55 -12.43 -10.14
CA PRO A 294 5.31 -11.51 -11.24
C PRO A 294 4.72 -12.23 -12.47
N LEU A 295 4.78 -13.57 -12.51
CA LEU A 295 4.23 -14.41 -13.56
C LEU A 295 2.82 -14.92 -13.21
N LYS A 296 1.81 -14.33 -13.86
CA LYS A 296 0.43 -14.82 -13.79
C LYS A 296 0.31 -16.16 -14.54
N ALA A 297 -0.48 -17.09 -13.99
CA ALA A 297 -0.62 -18.45 -14.55
C ALA A 297 -1.02 -18.49 -16.05
N HIS A 298 -1.86 -17.57 -16.53
CA HIS A 298 -2.24 -17.53 -17.96
C HIS A 298 -1.06 -17.16 -18.88
N VAL A 299 -0.12 -16.34 -18.40
CA VAL A 299 1.13 -16.02 -19.12
C VAL A 299 2.00 -17.27 -19.18
N ALA A 300 2.09 -18.02 -18.07
CA ALA A 300 2.78 -19.31 -18.04
C ALA A 300 2.16 -20.31 -19.03
N TYR A 301 0.83 -20.42 -19.09
CA TYR A 301 0.14 -21.31 -20.04
C TYR A 301 0.34 -20.90 -21.51
N ALA A 302 0.21 -19.61 -21.83
CA ALA A 302 0.43 -19.11 -23.20
C ALA A 302 1.88 -19.33 -23.68
N ALA A 303 2.84 -19.13 -22.78
CA ALA A 303 4.24 -19.42 -23.06
C ALA A 303 4.52 -20.91 -23.24
N LEU A 304 3.86 -21.77 -22.45
CA LEU A 304 3.95 -23.22 -22.57
C LEU A 304 3.35 -23.70 -23.90
N GLU A 305 2.18 -23.17 -24.29
CA GLU A 305 1.57 -23.44 -25.59
C GLU A 305 2.49 -23.04 -26.75
N THR A 306 3.08 -21.83 -26.67
CA THR A 306 4.02 -21.32 -27.66
C THR A 306 5.27 -22.21 -27.77
N ALA A 307 5.81 -22.66 -26.64
CA ALA A 307 6.96 -23.55 -26.60
C ALA A 307 6.65 -24.94 -27.17
N VAL A 308 5.46 -25.49 -26.90
CA VAL A 308 4.99 -26.77 -27.46
C VAL A 308 4.80 -26.67 -28.98
N LYS A 309 4.17 -25.60 -29.48
CA LYS A 309 4.01 -25.36 -30.93
C LYS A 309 5.36 -25.33 -31.66
N LYS A 310 6.33 -24.55 -31.14
CA LYS A 310 7.70 -24.48 -31.69
C LYS A 310 8.49 -25.79 -31.59
N MET A 311 8.03 -26.76 -30.81
CA MET A 311 8.65 -28.07 -30.66
C MET A 311 8.01 -29.13 -31.54
N GLY A 312 6.71 -29.03 -31.86
CA GLY A 312 6.07 -29.87 -32.87
C GLY A 312 6.66 -29.70 -34.29
N GLU A 313 7.34 -28.58 -34.52
CA GLU A 313 8.13 -28.30 -35.73
C GLU A 313 9.53 -28.95 -35.71
N LEU A 314 9.98 -29.47 -34.56
CA LEU A 314 11.26 -30.17 -34.41
C LEU A 314 11.00 -31.68 -34.41
N ASP A 315 11.71 -32.41 -35.27
CA ASP A 315 11.62 -33.87 -35.36
C ASP A 315 12.33 -34.51 -34.15
N LEU A 316 11.57 -34.81 -33.09
CA LEU A 316 12.10 -35.20 -31.78
C LEU A 316 12.00 -36.71 -31.57
N LYS A 317 13.14 -37.39 -31.49
CA LYS A 317 13.22 -38.77 -30.99
C LYS A 317 13.04 -38.79 -29.47
N ALA A 318 12.27 -39.77 -28.98
CA ALA A 318 11.54 -39.72 -27.72
C ALA A 318 12.34 -39.94 -26.41
N ASP A 319 13.68 -40.02 -26.41
CA ASP A 319 14.41 -40.57 -25.23
C ASP A 319 15.50 -39.69 -24.61
N ASP A 320 15.64 -38.43 -25.03
CA ASP A 320 16.68 -37.55 -24.48
C ASP A 320 16.15 -36.65 -23.35
N LYS A 321 16.59 -36.88 -22.11
CA LYS A 321 16.46 -35.92 -20.98
C LYS A 321 16.89 -34.49 -21.37
N MET A 322 17.79 -34.38 -22.36
CA MET A 322 18.23 -33.11 -22.94
C MET A 322 17.10 -32.38 -23.69
N VAL A 323 16.16 -33.09 -24.31
CA VAL A 323 14.96 -32.53 -24.96
C VAL A 323 14.03 -31.91 -23.91
N LEU A 324 13.79 -32.60 -22.79
CA LEU A 324 12.96 -32.08 -21.70
C LEU A 324 13.59 -30.83 -21.06
N LYS A 325 14.91 -30.83 -20.83
CA LYS A 325 15.63 -29.65 -20.30
C LYS A 325 15.56 -28.47 -21.27
N ARG A 326 15.70 -28.71 -22.58
CA ARG A 326 15.54 -27.68 -23.62
C ARG A 326 14.11 -27.16 -23.72
N LEU A 327 13.11 -28.02 -23.55
CA LEU A 327 11.71 -27.63 -23.49
C LEU A 327 11.46 -26.68 -22.32
N LEU A 328 11.88 -27.06 -21.11
CA LEU A 328 11.74 -26.22 -19.92
C LEU A 328 12.44 -24.86 -20.10
N GLN A 329 13.64 -24.85 -20.70
CA GLN A 329 14.36 -23.60 -20.98
C GLN A 329 13.62 -22.72 -22.00
N LYS A 330 13.07 -23.30 -23.08
CA LYS A 330 12.29 -22.55 -24.08
C LYS A 330 10.99 -22.02 -23.48
N CYS A 331 10.30 -22.80 -22.65
CA CYS A 331 9.12 -22.35 -21.91
C CYS A 331 9.48 -21.17 -21.01
N ALA A 332 10.55 -21.28 -20.21
CA ALA A 332 10.99 -20.22 -19.31
C ALA A 332 11.38 -18.94 -20.08
N ASN A 333 12.13 -19.05 -21.19
CA ASN A 333 12.50 -17.91 -22.01
C ASN A 333 11.26 -17.26 -22.67
N ALA A 334 10.31 -18.07 -23.15
CA ALA A 334 9.06 -17.58 -23.71
C ALA A 334 8.23 -16.85 -22.65
N MET A 335 8.14 -17.40 -21.44
CA MET A 335 7.44 -16.79 -20.29
C MET A 335 8.00 -15.41 -19.98
N ILE A 336 9.33 -15.29 -19.89
CA ILE A 336 9.99 -14.00 -19.63
C ILE A 336 9.75 -13.04 -20.80
N SER A 337 9.85 -13.51 -22.05
CA SER A 337 9.69 -12.65 -23.23
C SER A 337 8.28 -12.10 -23.46
N GLN A 338 7.26 -12.78 -22.92
CA GLN A 338 5.85 -12.40 -23.03
C GLN A 338 5.37 -11.61 -21.81
N GLN A 339 6.24 -11.38 -20.83
CA GLN A 339 5.90 -10.63 -19.65
C GLN A 339 5.96 -9.13 -19.96
N GLU A 340 4.79 -8.49 -19.95
CA GLU A 340 4.68 -7.04 -20.00
C GLU A 340 5.02 -6.45 -18.62
N LEU A 341 5.97 -5.52 -18.61
CA LEU A 341 6.34 -4.73 -17.43
C LEU A 341 6.00 -3.27 -17.69
N ALA A 342 5.66 -2.54 -16.63
CA ALA A 342 5.39 -1.12 -16.78
C ALA A 342 6.68 -0.34 -17.02
N GLY A 343 6.62 0.68 -17.88
CA GLY A 343 7.77 1.54 -18.16
C GLY A 343 8.47 2.08 -16.91
N PRO A 344 7.74 2.67 -15.93
CA PRO A 344 8.35 3.17 -14.71
C PRO A 344 9.02 2.10 -13.83
N GLU A 345 8.48 0.87 -13.82
CA GLU A 345 9.09 -0.26 -13.10
C GLU A 345 10.43 -0.64 -13.71
N VAL A 346 10.49 -0.76 -15.05
CA VAL A 346 11.73 -1.02 -15.78
C VAL A 346 12.73 0.12 -15.59
N ALA A 347 12.26 1.37 -15.69
CA ALA A 347 13.11 2.55 -15.49
C ALA A 347 13.69 2.59 -14.07
N SER A 348 12.89 2.28 -13.05
CA SER A 348 13.33 2.18 -11.65
C SER A 348 14.49 1.20 -11.52
N HIS A 349 14.33 -0.01 -12.07
CA HIS A 349 15.36 -1.04 -12.05
C HIS A 349 16.64 -0.61 -12.80
N LEU A 350 16.51 -0.06 -14.01
CA LEU A 350 17.66 0.37 -14.82
C LEU A 350 18.43 1.55 -14.19
N LEU A 351 17.75 2.40 -13.42
CA LEU A 351 18.36 3.50 -12.68
C LEU A 351 18.97 3.07 -11.34
N GLY A 352 18.79 1.80 -10.94
CA GLY A 352 19.21 1.32 -9.62
C GLY A 352 18.42 1.95 -8.48
N LEU A 353 17.17 2.37 -8.72
CA LEU A 353 16.27 2.82 -7.67
C LEU A 353 15.72 1.62 -6.90
N GLU A 354 15.32 1.88 -5.66
CA GLU A 354 14.80 0.87 -4.74
C GLU A 354 13.50 0.21 -5.27
N ASP A 355 13.51 -1.12 -5.34
CA ASP A 355 12.32 -1.97 -5.57
C ASP A 355 11.60 -2.31 -4.25
N HIS A 356 12.26 -2.06 -3.13
CA HIS A 356 11.71 -2.10 -1.79
C HIS A 356 12.44 -1.12 -0.87
N PHE A 357 11.72 -0.57 0.10
CA PHE A 357 12.26 0.35 1.11
C PHE A 357 12.29 -0.38 2.45
N THR A 358 13.43 -0.36 3.12
CA THR A 358 13.54 -1.03 4.42
C THR A 358 14.49 -0.31 5.38
N SER A 359 14.11 -0.39 6.65
CA SER A 359 14.90 0.04 7.80
C SER A 359 15.94 -0.99 8.26
N HIS A 360 15.83 -2.24 7.82
CA HIS A 360 16.64 -3.36 8.31
C HIS A 360 17.35 -4.08 7.18
N THR A 361 18.45 -4.76 7.51
CA THR A 361 19.13 -5.65 6.58
C THR A 361 18.55 -7.05 6.66
N PHE A 362 18.52 -7.74 5.52
CA PHE A 362 18.03 -9.10 5.41
C PHE A 362 19.16 -10.03 4.96
N ASN A 363 19.10 -11.27 5.44
CA ASN A 363 19.95 -12.35 4.97
C ASN A 363 19.11 -13.33 4.16
N ASN A 364 19.70 -13.86 3.09
CA ASN A 364 19.04 -14.88 2.28
C ASN A 364 18.88 -16.16 3.09
N LEU A 365 17.64 -16.62 3.22
CA LEU A 365 17.31 -17.92 3.79
C LEU A 365 17.06 -18.91 2.65
N TYR A 366 17.97 -19.86 2.46
CA TYR A 366 17.76 -20.95 1.49
C TYR A 366 16.77 -21.96 2.05
N TRP A 367 15.48 -21.75 1.76
CA TRP A 367 14.36 -22.47 2.37
C TRP A 367 14.56 -23.98 2.44
N THR A 368 14.89 -24.63 1.32
CA THR A 368 15.06 -26.10 1.26
C THR A 368 16.20 -26.63 2.13
N SER A 369 17.29 -25.87 2.26
CA SER A 369 18.42 -26.23 3.13
C SER A 369 18.07 -26.05 4.60
N PHE A 370 17.34 -24.97 4.91
CA PHE A 370 16.85 -24.69 6.25
C PHE A 370 15.80 -25.70 6.70
N GLU A 371 14.83 -26.02 5.83
CA GLU A 371 13.81 -27.04 6.03
C GLU A 371 14.45 -28.42 6.30
N HIS A 372 15.42 -28.85 5.48
CA HIS A 372 16.17 -30.09 5.75
C HIS A 372 16.90 -30.08 7.09
N ALA A 373 17.46 -28.93 7.48
CA ALA A 373 18.16 -28.79 8.75
C ALA A 373 17.19 -28.87 9.94
N ILE A 374 15.98 -28.33 9.81
CA ILE A 374 14.90 -28.46 10.80
C ILE A 374 14.41 -29.90 10.85
N GLU A 375 14.05 -30.51 9.72
CA GLU A 375 13.54 -31.88 9.64
C GLU A 375 14.53 -32.90 10.23
N LYS A 376 15.84 -32.64 10.14
CA LYS A 376 16.87 -33.48 10.77
C LYS A 376 16.88 -33.35 12.30
N GLN A 377 16.53 -32.19 12.84
CA GLN A 377 16.56 -31.89 14.27
C GLN A 377 15.21 -32.20 14.95
N ASP A 378 14.12 -31.91 14.25
CA ASP A 378 12.73 -32.09 14.69
C ASP A 378 11.93 -32.67 13.50
N PRO A 379 11.99 -33.99 13.28
CA PRO A 379 11.34 -34.63 12.16
C PRO A 379 9.82 -34.48 12.26
N SER A 380 9.18 -34.11 11.15
CA SER A 380 7.73 -34.03 11.11
C SER A 380 7.13 -35.42 11.39
N PRO A 381 6.17 -35.54 12.33
CA PRO A 381 5.49 -36.80 12.62
C PRO A 381 4.87 -37.42 11.38
N GLU A 382 4.43 -36.59 10.43
CA GLU A 382 3.80 -36.99 9.16
C GLU A 382 4.81 -37.54 8.14
N CYS A 383 6.09 -37.18 8.25
CA CYS A 383 7.16 -37.68 7.39
C CYS A 383 7.85 -38.94 7.95
N SER A 384 7.55 -39.30 9.21
CA SER A 384 8.10 -40.48 9.89
C SER A 384 7.43 -41.80 9.49
N THR A 385 6.33 -41.77 8.75
CA THR A 385 5.69 -42.96 8.15
C THR A 385 6.37 -43.35 6.85
N LYS A 386 7.62 -43.80 6.94
CA LYS A 386 8.19 -44.64 5.88
C LYS A 386 7.90 -46.10 6.20
N SER A 387 7.01 -46.71 5.42
CA SER A 387 6.98 -48.16 5.19
C SER A 387 8.23 -48.64 4.47
#